data_AF-A0A7S1ZGU6-F1
#
_entry.id   AF-A0A7S1ZGU6-F1
#
_cell.length_a   1.000
_cell.length_b   1.000
_cell.length_c   1.000
_cell.angle_alpha   90.00
_cell.angle_beta   90.00
_cell.angle_gamma   90.00
#
_symmetry.space_group_name_H-M   'P 1'
#
loop_
_entity.id
_entity.type
_entity.pdbx_description
1 polymer ?
#
loop_
_entity_poly.entity_id
_entity_poly.type
_entity_poly.pdbx_seq_one_letter_code
_entity_poly.pdbx_strand_id
1 'polypeptide(L)'
;PSAGIVGTKWKIVDELLVYNGVKSALQFIRQSHHPEIKVIRNRRNALDIVISRDKHKLSKNQGNVISAHCEKGDKECLGKHLNASKAMNLPTKNLLSNLKRISQQEDGVDRYLQEMGIPHVSVSYERLYSGDETALAEWRRVFEFIGTGPTDNLT
;
A
#
# COMPACT_ATOMS: atom_id res chain seq x y z
N PRO A 1 -17.72 -14.60 -8.73
CA PRO A 1 -16.33 -14.64 -8.20
C PRO A 1 -15.70 -16.02 -8.45
N SER A 2 -15.07 -16.21 -9.61
CA SER A 2 -14.52 -17.50 -10.07
C SER A 2 -13.16 -17.86 -9.45
N ALA A 3 -12.43 -16.90 -8.89
CA ALA A 3 -11.11 -17.12 -8.31
C ALA A 3 -11.10 -17.64 -6.86
N GLY A 4 -12.25 -17.67 -6.18
CA GLY A 4 -12.35 -18.17 -4.80
C GLY A 4 -11.67 -17.32 -3.72
N ILE A 5 -11.09 -16.17 -4.05
CA ILE A 5 -10.41 -15.28 -3.09
C ILE A 5 -11.37 -14.19 -2.60
N VAL A 6 -11.47 -14.05 -1.28
CA VAL A 6 -12.08 -12.89 -0.63
C VAL A 6 -10.97 -12.13 0.10
N GLY A 7 -10.82 -10.84 -0.22
CA GLY A 7 -9.79 -10.00 0.36
C GLY A 7 -10.38 -8.71 0.92
N THR A 8 -9.70 -8.15 1.92
CA THR A 8 -9.94 -6.81 2.42
C THR A 8 -8.63 -6.02 2.44
N LYS A 9 -8.72 -4.70 2.44
CA LYS A 9 -7.57 -3.80 2.42
C LYS A 9 -7.69 -2.82 3.58
N TRP A 10 -6.65 -2.74 4.39
CA TRP A 10 -6.47 -1.67 5.36
C TRP A 10 -5.27 -0.78 5.01
N LYS A 11 -5.21 0.40 5.62
CA LYS A 11 -4.04 1.27 5.60
C LYS A 11 -3.56 1.45 7.02
N ILE A 12 -2.24 1.54 7.19
CA ILE A 12 -1.66 1.91 8.48
C ILE A 12 -2.05 3.37 8.74
N VAL A 13 -2.86 3.57 9.77
CA VAL A 13 -3.15 4.87 10.35
C VAL A 13 -2.25 5.09 11.55
N ASP A 14 -2.12 6.34 11.98
CA ASP A 14 -1.36 6.66 13.18
C ASP A 14 -1.92 5.84 14.35
N GLU A 15 -1.01 5.21 15.11
CA GLU A 15 -1.34 4.38 16.28
C GLU A 15 -2.07 3.07 15.97
N LEU A 16 -2.06 2.56 14.72
CA LEU A 16 -2.74 1.30 14.36
C LEU A 16 -2.48 0.16 15.36
N LEU A 17 -1.22 -0.04 15.77
CA LEU A 17 -0.82 -1.12 16.68
C LEU A 17 -1.14 -0.86 18.16
N VAL A 18 -1.63 0.34 18.50
CA VAL A 18 -2.09 0.68 19.86
C VAL A 18 -3.51 0.18 20.09
N TYR A 19 -4.33 0.09 19.03
CA TYR A 19 -5.72 -0.34 19.14
C TYR A 19 -5.84 -1.85 19.41
N ASN A 20 -6.52 -2.21 20.50
CA ASN A 20 -6.78 -3.61 20.86
C ASN A 20 -7.50 -4.37 19.73
N GLY A 21 -8.41 -3.71 19.01
CA GLY A 21 -9.11 -4.33 17.87
C GLY A 21 -8.17 -4.81 16.77
N VAL A 22 -7.06 -4.10 16.52
CA VAL A 22 -6.05 -4.53 15.54
C VAL A 22 -5.31 -5.76 16.04
N LYS A 23 -4.93 -5.78 17.32
CA LYS A 23 -4.28 -6.95 17.93
C LYS A 23 -5.19 -8.18 17.88
N SER A 24 -6.47 -8.01 18.22
CA SER A 24 -7.47 -9.10 18.13
C SER A 24 -7.67 -9.58 16.70
N ALA A 25 -7.71 -8.68 15.71
CA ALA A 25 -7.80 -9.07 14.30
C ALA A 25 -6.56 -9.85 13.83
N LEU A 26 -5.35 -9.43 14.23
CA LEU A 26 -4.12 -10.16 13.92
C LEU A 26 -4.05 -11.52 14.63
N GLN A 27 -4.53 -11.61 15.87
CA GLN A 27 -4.65 -12.88 16.59
C GLN A 27 -5.63 -13.83 15.90
N PHE A 28 -6.77 -13.32 15.43
CA PHE A 28 -7.73 -14.08 14.65
C PHE A 28 -7.10 -14.62 13.36
N ILE A 29 -6.36 -13.78 12.63
CA ILE A 29 -5.62 -14.19 11.42
C ILE A 29 -4.65 -15.33 11.75
N ARG A 30 -3.84 -15.18 12.80
CA ARG A 30 -2.88 -16.21 13.23
C ARG A 30 -3.55 -17.56 13.52
N GLN A 31 -4.73 -17.54 14.14
CA GLN A 31 -5.47 -18.75 14.55
C GLN A 31 -6.29 -19.37 13.41
N SER A 32 -6.47 -18.64 12.31
CA SER A 32 -7.25 -19.09 11.16
C SER A 32 -6.39 -19.97 10.27
N HIS A 33 -6.48 -21.29 10.44
CA HIS A 33 -5.77 -22.28 9.62
C HIS A 33 -6.61 -22.82 8.45
N HIS A 34 -7.94 -22.78 8.56
CA HIS A 34 -8.86 -23.29 7.53
C HIS A 34 -10.14 -22.41 7.42
N PRO A 35 -10.25 -21.54 6.41
CA PRO A 35 -9.20 -21.18 5.44
C PRO A 35 -8.04 -20.44 6.12
N GLU A 36 -6.82 -20.67 5.63
CA GLU A 36 -5.65 -19.89 6.06
C GLU A 36 -5.79 -18.45 5.56
N ILE A 37 -5.68 -17.48 6.47
CA ILE A 37 -5.67 -16.06 6.11
C ILE A 37 -4.23 -15.60 5.91
N LYS A 38 -3.90 -15.26 4.66
CA LYS A 38 -2.57 -14.79 4.25
C LYS A 38 -2.55 -13.26 4.14
N VAL A 39 -1.44 -12.64 4.55
CA VAL A 39 -1.28 -11.17 4.50
C VAL A 39 -0.32 -10.75 3.39
N ILE A 40 -0.79 -9.93 2.45
CA ILE A 40 0.08 -9.29 1.45
C ILE A 40 0.45 -7.90 1.95
N ARG A 41 1.73 -7.69 2.25
CA ARG A 41 2.26 -6.44 2.79
C ARG A 41 2.86 -5.58 1.68
N ASN A 42 2.11 -4.57 1.25
CA ASN A 42 2.55 -3.63 0.22
C ASN A 42 3.19 -2.38 0.84
N ARG A 43 4.51 -2.18 0.70
CA ARG A 43 5.22 -0.96 1.15
C ARG A 43 5.27 0.09 0.05
N ARG A 44 5.19 1.35 0.45
CA ARG A 44 5.52 2.50 -0.42
C ARG A 44 6.71 3.24 0.12
N ASN A 45 7.41 3.94 -0.75
CA ASN A 45 8.39 4.93 -0.36
C ASN A 45 7.74 5.99 0.56
N ALA A 46 8.37 6.27 1.71
CA ALA A 46 7.81 7.19 2.70
C ALA A 46 7.66 8.63 2.16
N LEU A 47 8.57 9.07 1.29
CA LEU A 47 8.49 10.38 0.64
C LEU A 47 7.31 10.45 -0.32
N ASP A 48 7.08 9.38 -1.11
CA ASP A 48 5.91 9.31 -2.00
C ASP A 48 4.59 9.33 -1.23
N ILE A 49 4.54 8.71 -0.04
CA ILE A 49 3.37 8.81 0.86
C ILE A 49 3.15 10.26 1.28
N VAL A 50 4.19 10.99 1.71
CA VAL A 50 4.07 12.39 2.14
C VAL A 50 3.61 13.27 0.98
N ILE A 51 4.28 13.16 -0.17
CA ILE A 51 3.94 13.90 -1.39
C ILE A 51 2.50 13.63 -1.82
N SER A 52 2.08 12.36 -1.82
CA SER A 52 0.70 11.98 -2.17
C SER A 52 -0.32 12.61 -1.22
N ARG A 53 -0.07 12.58 0.09
CA ARG A 53 -0.94 13.18 1.10
C ARG A 53 -1.05 14.70 0.93
N ASP A 54 0.07 15.37 0.67
CA ASP A 54 0.08 16.83 0.51
C ASP A 54 -0.60 17.26 -0.79
N LYS A 55 -0.38 16.55 -1.90
CA LYS A 55 -1.13 16.76 -3.16
C LYS A 55 -2.64 16.64 -2.96
N HIS A 56 -3.08 15.62 -2.22
CA HIS A 56 -4.50 15.42 -1.91
C HIS A 56 -5.09 16.53 -1.03
N LYS A 57 -4.34 17.03 -0.05
CA LYS A 57 -4.77 18.17 0.79
C LYS A 57 -4.90 19.45 -0.03
N LEU A 58 -3.91 19.76 -0.86
CA LEU A 58 -3.93 20.94 -1.73
C LEU A 58 -5.12 20.93 -2.68
N SER A 59 -5.35 19.79 -3.34
CA SER A 59 -6.49 19.59 -4.24
C SER A 59 -7.83 19.82 -3.53
N LYS A 60 -8.00 19.30 -2.29
CA LYS A 60 -9.20 19.56 -1.48
C LYS A 60 -9.37 21.03 -1.12
N ASN A 61 -8.29 21.68 -0.69
CA ASN A 61 -8.33 23.08 -0.26
C ASN A 61 -8.63 24.06 -1.42
N GLN A 62 -8.29 23.69 -2.65
CA GLN A 62 -8.53 24.49 -3.85
C GLN A 62 -9.91 24.25 -4.49
N GLY A 63 -10.78 23.43 -3.91
CA GLY A 63 -12.09 23.06 -4.48
C GLY A 63 -12.00 22.16 -5.73
N ASN A 64 -10.81 21.99 -6.30
CA ASN A 64 -10.52 21.09 -7.41
C ASN A 64 -10.19 19.70 -6.86
N VAL A 65 -11.19 18.97 -6.36
CA VAL A 65 -11.00 17.58 -5.91
C VAL A 65 -10.62 16.73 -7.12
N ILE A 66 -9.33 16.48 -7.29
CA ILE A 66 -8.82 15.56 -8.30
C ILE A 66 -9.13 14.16 -7.78
N SER A 67 -9.74 13.34 -8.62
CA SER A 67 -9.95 11.93 -8.33
C SER A 67 -8.64 11.30 -7.85
N ALA A 68 -8.72 10.39 -6.87
CA ALA A 68 -7.54 9.66 -6.42
C ALA A 68 -7.02 8.65 -7.45
N HIS A 69 -7.85 8.33 -8.44
CA HIS A 69 -7.58 7.36 -9.48
C HIS A 69 -8.02 7.91 -10.84
N CYS A 70 -7.16 7.76 -11.84
CA CYS A 70 -7.51 7.99 -13.24
C CYS A 70 -7.91 6.67 -13.89
N GLU A 71 -8.86 6.72 -14.81
CA GLU A 71 -9.15 5.59 -15.67
C GLU A 71 -7.99 5.31 -16.63
N LYS A 72 -7.92 4.06 -17.13
CA LYS A 72 -6.88 3.68 -18.08
C LYS A 72 -7.04 4.52 -19.36
N GLY A 73 -6.02 5.31 -19.67
CA GLY A 73 -6.01 6.18 -20.86
C GLY A 73 -6.58 7.58 -20.64
N ASP A 74 -7.04 7.92 -19.44
CA ASP A 74 -7.53 9.26 -19.11
C ASP A 74 -6.37 10.26 -18.98
N LYS A 75 -6.00 10.84 -20.12
CA LYS A 75 -4.94 11.85 -20.22
C LYS A 75 -5.30 13.16 -19.51
N GLU A 76 -6.59 13.48 -19.39
CA GLU A 76 -7.03 14.71 -18.74
C GLU A 76 -6.82 14.62 -17.22
N CYS A 77 -7.25 13.51 -16.61
CA CYS A 77 -6.99 13.24 -15.19
C CYS A 77 -5.49 13.21 -14.87
N LEU A 78 -4.68 12.56 -15.72
CA LEU A 78 -3.22 12.58 -15.58
C LEU A 78 -2.66 14.00 -15.66
N GLY A 79 -3.14 14.81 -16.62
CA GLY A 79 -2.78 16.22 -16.75
C GLY A 79 -3.10 17.03 -15.49
N LYS A 80 -4.27 16.82 -14.87
CA LYS A 80 -4.66 17.46 -13.61
C LYS A 80 -3.68 17.11 -12.48
N HIS A 81 -3.32 15.84 -12.33
CA HIS A 81 -2.34 15.42 -11.34
C HIS A 81 -0.94 16.01 -11.59
N LEU A 82 -0.49 16.06 -12.84
CA LEU A 82 0.80 16.65 -13.20
C LEU A 82 0.81 18.15 -12.85
N ASN A 83 -0.24 18.88 -13.21
CA ASN A 83 -0.34 20.31 -12.92
C ASN A 83 -0.41 20.60 -11.42
N ALA A 84 -1.19 19.82 -10.66
CA ALA A 84 -1.24 19.94 -9.20
C ALA A 84 0.12 19.67 -8.54
N SER A 85 0.93 18.81 -9.15
CA SER A 85 2.27 18.48 -8.63
C SER A 85 3.29 19.60 -8.88
N LYS A 86 3.13 20.41 -9.94
CA LYS A 86 4.01 21.56 -10.24
C LYS A 86 3.87 22.71 -9.24
N ALA A 87 2.68 22.89 -8.67
CA ALA A 87 2.39 23.96 -7.69
C ALA A 87 2.71 23.55 -6.25
N MET A 88 3.25 22.34 -6.05
CA MET A 88 3.42 21.76 -4.73
C MET A 88 4.74 22.24 -4.11
N ASN A 89 4.64 22.96 -2.99
CA ASN A 89 5.79 23.28 -2.15
C ASN A 89 5.82 22.28 -0.98
N LEU A 90 6.78 21.38 -0.97
CA LEU A 90 6.88 20.34 0.06
C LEU A 90 7.44 20.96 1.35
N PRO A 91 6.67 21.02 2.44
CA PRO A 91 7.14 21.62 3.68
C PRO A 91 8.27 20.78 4.30
N THR A 92 9.48 21.33 4.34
CA THR A 92 10.68 20.61 4.82
C THR A 92 10.83 20.59 6.34
N LYS A 93 10.23 21.57 7.05
CA LYS A 93 10.40 21.78 8.51
C LYS A 93 10.24 20.51 9.35
N ASN A 94 9.24 19.68 9.01
CA ASN A 94 8.95 18.42 9.72
C ASN A 94 9.07 17.20 8.79
N LEU A 95 9.70 17.35 7.62
CA LEU A 95 9.74 16.27 6.63
C LEU A 95 10.50 15.07 7.18
N LEU A 96 11.71 15.28 7.70
CA LEU A 96 12.54 14.20 8.21
C LEU A 96 11.88 13.45 9.39
N SER A 97 11.26 14.17 10.32
CA SER A 97 10.54 13.55 11.44
C SER A 97 9.32 12.76 10.96
N ASN A 98 8.57 13.29 9.97
CA ASN A 98 7.46 12.56 9.35
C ASN A 98 7.93 11.30 8.62
N LEU A 99 9.01 11.37 7.85
CA LEU A 99 9.57 10.22 7.14
C LEU A 99 10.02 9.13 8.12
N LYS A 100 10.75 9.51 9.19
CA LYS A 100 11.15 8.58 10.25
C LYS A 100 9.94 7.92 10.91
N ARG A 101 8.92 8.71 11.24
CA ARG A 101 7.69 8.20 11.87
C ARG A 101 6.96 7.20 10.97
N ILE A 102 6.80 7.52 9.69
CA ILE A 102 6.19 6.60 8.71
C ILE A 102 7.00 5.31 8.61
N SER A 103 8.32 5.40 8.48
CA SER A 103 9.20 4.23 8.44
C SER A 103 9.05 3.36 9.67
N GLN A 104 9.10 3.96 10.87
CA GLN A 104 8.96 3.24 12.14
C GLN A 104 7.60 2.54 12.28
N GLN A 105 6.52 3.17 11.81
CA GLN A 105 5.19 2.55 11.81
C GLN A 105 5.14 1.33 10.87
N GLU A 106 5.69 1.47 9.66
CA GLU A 106 5.74 0.41 8.66
C GLU A 106 6.62 -0.76 9.14
N ASP A 107 7.79 -0.48 9.73
CA ASP A 107 8.69 -1.47 10.30
C ASP A 107 8.09 -2.15 11.54
N GLY A 108 7.29 -1.41 12.31
CA GLY A 108 6.53 -1.94 13.43
C GLY A 108 5.54 -3.01 12.96
N VAL A 109 4.77 -2.75 11.91
CA VAL A 109 3.83 -3.75 11.35
C VAL A 109 4.56 -4.99 10.87
N ASP A 110 5.66 -4.83 10.12
CA ASP A 110 6.44 -5.96 9.63
C ASP A 110 6.96 -6.82 10.80
N ARG A 111 7.47 -6.18 11.87
CA ARG A 111 7.92 -6.88 13.08
C ARG A 111 6.78 -7.63 13.77
N TYR A 112 5.61 -7.02 13.92
CA TYR A 112 4.44 -7.67 14.54
C TYR A 112 3.98 -8.89 13.75
N LEU A 113 3.93 -8.81 12.42
CA LEU A 113 3.56 -9.95 11.58
C LEU A 113 4.55 -11.12 11.76
N GLN A 114 5.85 -10.81 11.83
CA GLN A 114 6.90 -11.79 12.09
C GLN A 114 6.81 -12.40 13.49
N GLU A 115 6.73 -11.58 14.54
CA GLU A 115 6.65 -12.03 15.94
C GLU A 115 5.40 -12.88 16.22
N MET A 116 4.29 -12.56 15.54
CA MET A 116 3.05 -13.33 15.67
C MET A 116 3.03 -14.60 14.83
N GLY A 117 4.02 -14.81 13.95
CA GLY A 117 4.05 -15.96 13.03
C GLY A 117 2.90 -15.93 12.02
N ILE A 118 2.45 -14.75 11.62
CA ILE A 118 1.38 -14.61 10.62
C ILE A 118 1.99 -14.83 9.22
N PRO A 119 1.43 -15.74 8.39
CA PRO A 119 1.88 -15.92 7.02
C PRO A 119 1.75 -14.61 6.24
N HIS A 120 2.87 -14.08 5.75
CA HIS A 120 2.88 -12.85 4.98
C HIS A 120 3.96 -12.82 3.89
N VAL A 121 3.69 -12.03 2.84
CA VAL A 121 4.68 -11.67 1.81
C VAL A 121 4.80 -10.15 1.74
N SER A 122 6.04 -9.65 1.78
CA SER A 122 6.34 -8.22 1.62
C SER A 122 6.71 -7.90 0.18
N VAL A 123 6.01 -6.92 -0.38
CA VAL A 123 6.13 -6.45 -1.76
C VAL A 123 6.24 -4.92 -1.79
N SER A 124 6.93 -4.39 -2.79
CA SER A 124 7.03 -2.92 -2.98
C SER A 124 5.98 -2.45 -3.97
N TYR A 125 5.33 -1.34 -3.64
CA TYR A 125 4.40 -0.66 -4.53
C TYR A 125 5.10 -0.25 -5.83
N GLU A 126 6.27 0.38 -5.72
CA GLU A 126 7.03 0.88 -6.85
C GLU A 126 7.40 -0.25 -7.81
N ARG A 127 7.80 -1.40 -7.24
CA ARG A 127 8.12 -2.59 -8.03
C ARG A 127 6.88 -3.23 -8.64
N LEU A 128 5.77 -3.33 -7.91
CA LEU A 128 4.50 -3.89 -8.44
C LEU A 128 3.93 -3.11 -9.63
N TYR A 129 4.26 -1.83 -9.75
CA TYR A 129 3.71 -0.93 -10.76
C TYR A 129 4.80 -0.27 -11.63
N SER A 130 6.02 -0.81 -11.68
CA SER A 130 7.11 -0.29 -12.52
C SER A 130 6.83 -0.43 -14.02
N GLY A 131 5.96 -1.37 -14.41
CA GLY A 131 5.62 -1.64 -15.80
C GLY A 131 6.69 -2.40 -16.59
N ASP A 132 7.72 -2.90 -15.90
CA ASP A 132 8.80 -3.71 -16.45
C ASP A 132 8.81 -5.12 -15.85
N GLU A 133 9.82 -5.93 -16.19
CA GLU A 133 10.01 -7.29 -15.65
C GLU A 133 10.04 -7.35 -14.12
N THR A 134 10.38 -6.25 -13.44
CA THR A 134 10.35 -6.16 -11.97
C THR A 134 8.93 -6.29 -11.45
N ALA A 135 7.95 -5.69 -12.15
CA ALA A 135 6.55 -5.81 -11.79
C ALA A 135 6.05 -7.24 -11.97
N LEU A 136 6.42 -7.89 -13.06
CA LEU A 136 6.06 -9.28 -13.30
C LEU A 136 6.61 -10.20 -12.19
N ALA A 137 7.88 -10.02 -11.82
CA ALA A 137 8.50 -10.77 -10.74
C ALA A 137 7.82 -10.53 -9.38
N GLU A 138 7.46 -9.29 -9.04
CA GLU A 138 6.74 -9.01 -7.79
C GLU A 138 5.33 -9.59 -7.78
N TRP A 139 4.59 -9.54 -8.90
CA TRP A 139 3.27 -10.15 -8.99
C TRP A 139 3.34 -11.68 -8.88
N ARG A 140 4.34 -12.34 -9.51
CA ARG A 140 4.55 -13.79 -9.33
C ARG A 140 4.74 -14.17 -7.87
N ARG A 141 5.56 -13.42 -7.12
CA ARG A 141 5.73 -13.64 -5.67
C ARG A 141 4.41 -13.58 -4.90
N VAL A 142 3.49 -12.69 -5.29
CA VAL A 142 2.15 -12.62 -4.69
C VAL A 142 1.32 -13.85 -5.04
N PHE A 143 1.29 -14.25 -6.32
CA PHE A 143 0.50 -15.39 -6.80
C PHE A 143 0.99 -16.73 -6.22
N GLU A 144 2.30 -16.94 -6.19
CA GLU A 144 2.93 -18.08 -5.54
C GLU A 144 2.59 -18.13 -4.05
N PHE A 145 2.68 -16.99 -3.36
CA PHE A 145 2.37 -16.92 -1.94
C PHE A 145 0.90 -17.25 -1.64
N ILE A 146 -0.05 -16.70 -2.41
CA ILE A 146 -1.47 -17.01 -2.21
C ILE A 146 -1.83 -18.44 -2.67
N GLY A 147 -1.07 -19.00 -3.61
CA GLY A 147 -1.28 -20.35 -4.16
C GLY A 147 -2.33 -20.39 -5.28
N THR A 148 -2.61 -19.24 -5.89
CA THR A 148 -3.58 -19.12 -7.01
C THR A 148 -3.25 -17.88 -7.84
N GLY A 149 -3.64 -17.90 -9.11
CA GLY A 149 -3.35 -16.84 -10.07
C GLY A 149 -2.31 -17.24 -11.13
N PRO A 150 -2.05 -16.34 -12.09
CA PRO A 150 -1.14 -16.62 -13.20
C PRO A 150 0.32 -16.69 -12.72
N THR A 151 0.93 -17.87 -12.85
CA THR A 151 2.36 -18.08 -12.62
C THR A 151 3.18 -17.90 -13.91
N ASP A 152 2.53 -18.10 -15.07
CA ASP A 152 3.11 -18.00 -16.41
C ASP A 152 2.33 -16.99 -17.27
N ASN A 153 2.99 -16.42 -18.29
CA ASN A 153 2.40 -15.49 -19.26
C ASN A 153 1.70 -14.25 -18.66
N LEU A 154 2.35 -13.60 -17.69
CA LEU A 154 1.99 -12.24 -17.27
C LEU A 154 2.52 -11.24 -18.32
N THR A 155 1.85 -11.12 -19.46
CA THR A 155 2.16 -10.12 -20.51
C THR A 155 1.05 -9.09 -20.65
#